data_AF-A0A2N9MTH3-F1
#
_entry.id   AF-A0A2N9MTH3-F1
#
_cell.length_a   1.000
_cell.length_b   1.000
_cell.length_c   1.000
_cell.angle_alpha   90.00
_cell.angle_beta   90.00
_cell.angle_gamma   90.00
#
_symmetry.space_group_name_H-M   'P 1'
#
loop_
_entity.id
_entity.type
_entity.pdbx_description
1 polymer ?
#
loop_
_entity_poly.entity_id
_entity_poly.type
_entity_poly.pdbx_seq_one_letter_code
_entity_poly.pdbx_strand_id
1 'polypeptide(L)'
;MWLHFFPHWRETPDADAKLACFCTSPAIRHRAANLASEVIGTFVLVLVANAIGSKAVSTSGPAAGVGPYLVACLVWGIGLSLGGTTGYAINPARDLGPRIAHTVLPIAKKGGSNWGYAPVPILGPLAGGALAGLVVKLVF
;
A
#
# COMPACT_ATOMS: atom_id res chain seq x y z
N MET A 1 12.00 10.35 5.55
CA MET A 1 11.88 10.61 4.10
C MET A 1 12.17 12.06 3.70
N TRP A 2 11.53 13.07 4.31
CA TRP A 2 11.84 14.48 4.02
C TRP A 2 13.32 14.85 4.18
N LEU A 3 13.93 14.42 5.30
CA LEU A 3 15.36 14.64 5.56
C LEU A 3 16.27 13.96 4.53
N HIS A 4 15.91 12.74 4.11
CA HIS A 4 16.71 11.96 3.16
C HIS A 4 16.84 12.65 1.81
N PHE A 5 15.75 13.26 1.34
CA PHE A 5 15.70 13.98 0.06
C PHE A 5 15.89 15.50 0.21
N PHE A 6 16.38 15.98 1.36
CA PHE A 6 16.46 17.42 1.66
C PHE A 6 17.07 18.28 0.54
N PRO A 7 18.27 17.96 -0.01
CA PRO A 7 18.84 18.75 -1.10
C PRO A 7 18.05 18.59 -2.42
N HIS A 8 17.40 17.44 -2.63
CA HIS A 8 16.67 17.14 -3.85
C HIS A 8 15.37 17.95 -3.99
N TRP A 9 14.75 18.39 -2.89
CA TRP A 9 13.47 19.10 -2.96
C TRP A 9 13.51 20.39 -3.78
N ARG A 10 14.64 21.09 -3.75
CA ARG A 10 14.85 22.33 -4.51
C ARG A 10 15.12 22.05 -5.98
N GLU A 11 15.93 21.03 -6.25
CA GLU A 11 16.41 20.71 -7.59
C GLU A 11 15.38 19.95 -8.43
N THR A 12 14.56 19.10 -7.82
CA THR A 12 13.52 18.35 -8.54
C THR A 12 12.40 19.31 -8.98
N PRO A 13 12.12 19.47 -10.29
CA PRO A 13 11.04 20.34 -10.75
C PRO A 13 9.67 19.65 -10.69
N ASP A 14 9.65 18.32 -10.82
CA ASP A 14 8.44 17.50 -10.87
C ASP A 14 7.74 17.40 -9.50
N ALA A 15 6.52 17.92 -9.42
CA ALA A 15 5.70 17.89 -8.21
C ALA A 15 5.11 16.49 -7.94
N ASP A 16 4.78 15.74 -8.97
CA ASP A 16 4.21 14.39 -8.83
C ASP A 16 5.27 13.41 -8.33
N ALA A 17 6.51 13.53 -8.81
CA ALA A 17 7.64 12.77 -8.27
C ALA A 17 7.87 13.03 -6.77
N LYS A 18 7.73 14.30 -6.33
CA LYS A 18 7.83 14.65 -4.90
C LYS A 18 6.69 14.04 -4.10
N LEU A 19 5.46 14.10 -4.60
CA LEU A 19 4.29 13.49 -3.97
C LEU A 19 4.43 11.96 -3.87
N ALA A 20 4.94 11.33 -4.94
CA ALA A 20 5.10 9.87 -5.05
C ALA A 20 6.09 9.29 -4.03
N CYS A 21 7.02 10.09 -3.51
CA CYS A 21 7.82 9.65 -2.38
C CYS A 21 6.92 9.35 -1.15
N PHE A 22 5.87 10.13 -0.92
CA PHE A 22 5.07 10.05 0.30
C PHE A 22 3.93 9.05 0.16
N CYS A 23 3.07 9.24 -0.84
CA CYS A 23 1.81 8.52 -0.95
C CYS A 23 1.58 8.08 -2.39
N THR A 24 0.65 7.14 -2.57
CA THR A 24 0.41 6.58 -3.89
C THR A 24 -0.45 7.51 -4.75
N SER A 25 -0.27 7.36 -6.07
CA SER A 25 -1.07 8.02 -7.10
C SER A 25 -1.32 7.01 -8.24
N PRO A 26 -2.45 7.11 -8.95
CA PRO A 26 -2.77 6.18 -10.01
C PRO A 26 -1.90 6.46 -11.24
N ALA A 27 -1.43 5.41 -11.92
CA ALA A 27 -0.79 5.56 -13.22
C ALA A 27 -1.77 6.09 -14.28
N ILE A 28 -3.01 5.59 -14.25
CA ILE A 28 -4.13 6.09 -15.05
C ILE A 28 -5.31 6.31 -14.11
N ARG A 29 -5.86 7.54 -14.12
CA ARG A 29 -6.93 7.94 -13.22
C ARG A 29 -8.27 7.35 -13.66
N HIS A 30 -8.66 6.24 -13.05
CA HIS A 30 -9.97 5.63 -13.21
C HIS A 30 -10.44 5.07 -11.86
N ARG A 31 -11.14 5.89 -11.07
CA ARG A 31 -11.39 5.65 -9.63
C ARG A 31 -11.94 4.25 -9.33
N ALA A 32 -12.90 3.77 -10.11
CA ALA A 32 -13.49 2.45 -9.91
C ALA A 32 -12.48 1.31 -10.12
N ALA A 33 -11.68 1.38 -11.19
CA ALA A 33 -10.65 0.39 -11.47
C ALA A 33 -9.49 0.46 -10.46
N ASN A 34 -9.11 1.68 -10.06
CA ASN A 34 -8.09 1.86 -9.02
C ASN A 34 -8.56 1.31 -7.67
N LEU A 35 -9.82 1.53 -7.31
CA LEU A 35 -10.42 0.95 -6.10
C LEU A 35 -10.41 -0.59 -6.16
N ALA A 36 -10.84 -1.16 -7.28
CA ALA A 36 -10.80 -2.61 -7.47
C ALA A 36 -9.38 -3.18 -7.36
N SER A 37 -8.38 -2.49 -7.92
CA SER A 37 -6.97 -2.88 -7.79
C SER A 37 -6.51 -2.92 -6.33
N GLU A 38 -6.79 -1.88 -5.54
CA GLU A 38 -6.45 -1.84 -4.10
C GLU A 38 -7.21 -2.90 -3.28
N VAL A 39 -8.46 -3.18 -3.63
CA VAL A 39 -9.25 -4.29 -3.04
C VAL A 39 -8.56 -5.62 -3.31
N ILE A 40 -8.19 -5.91 -4.56
CA ILE A 40 -7.55 -7.17 -4.96
C ILE A 40 -6.18 -7.32 -4.28
N GLY A 41 -5.34 -6.29 -4.34
CA GLY A 41 -4.01 -6.32 -3.73
C GLY A 41 -4.06 -6.56 -2.21
N THR A 42 -4.99 -5.89 -1.52
CA THR A 42 -5.14 -6.07 -0.07
C THR A 42 -5.81 -7.38 0.31
N PHE A 43 -6.76 -7.86 -0.50
CA PHE A 43 -7.36 -9.17 -0.33
C PHE A 43 -6.28 -10.27 -0.36
N VAL A 44 -5.41 -10.24 -1.38
CA VAL A 44 -4.28 -11.17 -1.51
C VAL A 44 -3.33 -11.05 -0.31
N LEU A 45 -2.99 -9.82 0.09
CA LEU A 45 -2.13 -9.58 1.25
C LEU A 45 -2.68 -10.26 2.51
N VAL A 46 -3.93 -9.98 2.87
CA VAL A 46 -4.52 -10.45 4.13
C VAL A 46 -4.78 -11.96 4.10
N LEU A 47 -5.26 -12.49 2.98
CA LEU A 47 -5.52 -13.92 2.82
C LEU A 47 -4.24 -14.73 2.95
N VAL A 48 -3.19 -14.37 2.20
CA VAL A 48 -1.93 -15.12 2.18
C VAL A 48 -1.15 -14.92 3.47
N ALA A 49 -1.14 -13.72 4.06
CA ALA A 49 -0.53 -13.48 5.37
C ALA A 49 -1.18 -14.33 6.47
N ASN A 50 -2.51 -14.49 6.43
CA ASN A 50 -3.22 -15.38 7.34
C ASN A 50 -2.83 -16.86 7.10
N ALA A 51 -2.78 -17.29 5.84
CA ALA A 51 -2.38 -18.65 5.48
C ALA A 51 -0.95 -19.01 5.95
N ILE A 52 0.01 -18.07 5.85
CA ILE A 52 1.39 -18.26 6.36
C ILE A 52 1.39 -18.60 7.86
N GLY A 53 0.50 -18.00 8.65
CA GLY A 53 0.37 -18.25 10.08
C GLY A 53 -0.63 -19.36 10.45
N SER A 54 -1.28 -20.00 9.48
CA SER A 54 -2.36 -20.94 9.73
C SER A 54 -1.86 -22.31 10.16
N LYS A 55 -2.49 -22.87 11.19
CA LYS A 55 -2.23 -24.25 11.65
C LYS A 55 -2.62 -25.31 10.64
N ALA A 56 -3.52 -24.98 9.70
CA ALA A 56 -3.89 -25.85 8.60
C ALA A 56 -2.75 -26.00 7.57
N VAL A 57 -1.88 -25.00 7.46
CA VAL A 57 -0.70 -25.02 6.58
C VAL A 57 0.50 -25.64 7.29
N SER A 58 0.76 -25.24 8.53
CA SER A 58 1.80 -25.81 9.38
C SER A 58 1.33 -25.85 10.83
N THR A 59 1.25 -27.05 11.40
CA THR A 59 0.80 -27.24 12.80
C THR A 59 1.70 -26.56 13.82
N SER A 60 3.01 -26.46 13.52
CA SER A 60 4.02 -25.76 14.33
C SER A 60 4.29 -24.32 13.86
N GLY A 61 3.65 -23.88 12.77
CA GLY A 61 3.88 -22.58 12.14
C GLY A 61 5.18 -22.52 11.33
N PRO A 62 5.53 -21.34 10.76
CA PRO A 62 6.82 -21.12 10.14
C PRO A 62 7.95 -21.20 11.17
N ALA A 63 9.14 -21.61 10.73
CA ALA A 63 10.33 -21.55 11.57
C ALA A 63 10.56 -20.13 12.10
N ALA A 64 11.21 -20.02 13.27
CA ALA A 64 11.46 -18.73 13.92
C ALA A 64 12.15 -17.75 12.96
N GLY A 65 11.59 -16.54 12.84
CA GLY A 65 12.08 -15.50 11.92
C GLY A 65 11.66 -15.66 10.45
N VAL A 66 11.18 -16.83 10.01
CA VAL A 66 10.77 -17.07 8.61
C VAL A 66 9.41 -16.45 8.29
N GLY A 67 8.50 -16.38 9.26
CA GLY A 67 7.17 -15.77 9.06
C GLY A 67 7.24 -14.34 8.48
N PRO A 68 7.96 -13.41 9.13
CA PRO A 68 8.15 -12.05 8.61
C PRO A 68 8.82 -12.00 7.22
N TYR A 69 9.79 -12.90 6.97
CA TYR A 69 10.43 -13.00 5.65
C TYR A 69 9.44 -13.38 4.55
N LEU A 70 8.57 -14.37 4.80
CA LEU A 70 7.54 -14.77 3.85
C LEU A 70 6.52 -13.65 3.59
N VAL A 71 6.13 -12.90 4.62
CA VAL A 71 5.26 -11.73 4.46
C VAL A 71 5.96 -10.63 3.66
N ALA A 72 7.27 -10.42 3.84
CA ALA A 72 8.04 -9.48 3.03
C ALA A 72 8.09 -9.92 1.55
N CYS A 73 8.31 -11.21 1.27
CA CYS A 73 8.24 -11.77 -0.07
C CYS A 73 6.84 -11.60 -0.70
N LEU A 74 5.78 -11.76 0.09
CA LEU A 74 4.40 -11.52 -0.35
C LEU A 74 4.18 -10.05 -0.77
N VAL A 75 4.57 -9.10 0.08
CA VAL A 75 4.46 -7.66 -0.23
C VAL A 75 5.29 -7.31 -1.47
N TRP A 76 6.48 -7.89 -1.61
CA TRP A 76 7.33 -7.71 -2.79
C TRP A 76 6.66 -8.25 -4.06
N GLY A 77 6.12 -9.47 -4.01
CA GLY A 77 5.37 -10.06 -5.12
C GLY A 77 4.16 -9.24 -5.54
N ILE A 78 3.40 -8.70 -4.58
CA ILE A 78 2.28 -7.76 -4.84
C ILE A 78 2.80 -6.50 -5.56
N GLY A 79 3.92 -5.93 -5.09
CA GLY A 79 4.53 -4.76 -5.73
C GLY A 79 4.93 -5.02 -7.19
N LEU A 80 5.52 -6.18 -7.48
CA LEU A 80 5.96 -6.57 -8.82
C LEU A 80 4.81 -6.87 -9.78
N SER A 81 3.69 -7.41 -9.28
CA SER A 81 2.60 -7.92 -10.12
C SER A 81 1.36 -7.03 -10.18
N LEU A 82 0.95 -6.47 -9.04
CA LEU A 82 -0.29 -5.69 -8.89
C LEU A 82 -0.02 -4.19 -8.69
N GLY A 83 1.23 -3.82 -8.44
CA GLY A 83 1.62 -2.47 -8.08
C GLY A 83 1.58 -1.43 -9.19
N GLY A 84 1.70 -1.83 -10.46
CA GLY A 84 1.90 -0.88 -11.56
C GLY A 84 0.75 0.10 -11.80
N THR A 85 -0.47 -0.21 -11.36
CA THR A 85 -1.65 0.63 -11.63
C THR A 85 -1.91 1.70 -10.57
N THR A 86 -1.63 1.41 -9.29
CA THR A 86 -1.95 2.28 -8.15
C THR A 86 -0.80 2.49 -7.17
N GLY A 87 0.35 1.85 -7.38
CA GLY A 87 1.47 1.89 -6.44
C GLY A 87 1.30 1.01 -5.21
N TYR A 88 0.37 0.03 -5.24
CA TYR A 88 0.11 -0.97 -4.19
C TYR A 88 0.06 -0.33 -2.79
N ALA A 89 -0.91 0.55 -2.54
CA ALA A 89 -1.02 1.17 -1.22
C ALA A 89 -1.25 0.11 -0.15
N ILE A 90 -2.22 -0.80 -0.38
CA ILE A 90 -2.56 -2.02 0.38
C ILE A 90 -2.73 -1.86 1.89
N ASN A 91 -2.64 -0.63 2.40
CA ASN A 91 -2.64 -0.26 3.80
C ASN A 91 -3.00 1.24 3.90
N PRO A 92 -4.11 1.60 4.57
CA PRO A 92 -4.53 3.00 4.70
C PRO A 92 -3.49 3.87 5.41
N ALA A 93 -2.79 3.35 6.43
CA ALA A 93 -1.77 4.09 7.17
C ALA A 93 -0.52 4.37 6.32
N ARG A 94 -0.18 3.44 5.41
CA ARG A 94 0.96 3.57 4.48
C ARG A 94 0.76 4.71 3.47
N ASP A 95 -0.49 5.09 3.20
CA ASP A 95 -0.82 6.21 2.31
C ASP A 95 -1.16 7.49 3.10
N LEU A 96 -2.11 7.41 4.03
CA LEU A 96 -2.68 8.58 4.71
C LEU A 96 -1.66 9.33 5.57
N GLY A 97 -0.86 8.62 6.37
CA GLY A 97 0.14 9.25 7.23
C GLY A 97 1.17 10.06 6.43
N PRO A 98 1.83 9.46 5.43
CA PRO A 98 2.71 10.19 4.54
C PRO A 98 2.02 11.29 3.73
N ARG A 99 0.76 11.14 3.34
CA ARG A 99 -0.01 12.20 2.64
C ARG A 99 -0.26 13.42 3.52
N ILE A 100 -0.54 13.20 4.81
CA ILE A 100 -0.60 14.26 5.82
C ILE A 100 0.78 14.92 5.94
N ALA A 101 1.85 14.13 6.05
CA ALA A 101 3.21 14.65 6.10
C ALA A 101 3.56 15.51 4.87
N HIS A 102 3.23 15.06 3.65
CA HIS A 102 3.39 15.85 2.43
C HIS A 102 2.63 17.18 2.51
N THR A 103 1.45 17.19 3.13
CA THR A 103 0.62 18.41 3.28
C THR A 103 1.29 19.44 4.19
N VAL A 104 1.84 19.00 5.33
CA VAL A 104 2.37 19.92 6.36
C VAL A 104 3.84 20.27 6.19
N LEU A 105 4.64 19.38 5.61
CA LEU A 105 6.09 19.59 5.53
C LEU A 105 6.46 20.65 4.47
N PRO A 106 7.50 21.47 4.75
CA PRO A 106 7.98 22.46 3.80
C PRO A 106 8.77 21.78 2.68
N ILE A 107 8.16 21.64 1.50
CA ILE A 107 8.82 21.06 0.32
C ILE A 107 8.70 22.10 -0.79
N ALA A 108 9.84 22.49 -1.38
CA ALA A 108 9.88 23.51 -2.42
C ALA A 108 9.04 23.06 -3.62
N LYS A 109 8.13 23.92 -4.10
CA LYS A 109 7.29 23.68 -5.30
C LYS A 109 6.60 22.30 -5.31
N LYS A 110 6.05 21.85 -4.17
CA LYS A 110 5.51 20.48 -4.01
C LYS A 110 4.14 20.22 -4.65
N GLY A 111 3.41 21.27 -5.05
CA GLY A 111 2.03 21.13 -5.51
C GLY A 111 1.06 20.72 -4.38
N GLY A 112 -0.06 20.07 -4.75
CA GLY A 112 -1.07 19.61 -3.81
C GLY A 112 -0.91 18.14 -3.43
N SER A 113 -1.45 17.72 -2.28
CA SER A 113 -1.33 16.33 -1.77
C SER A 113 -2.34 15.33 -2.36
N ASN A 114 -2.96 15.65 -3.50
CA ASN A 114 -3.95 14.82 -4.20
C ASN A 114 -5.05 14.22 -3.30
N TRP A 115 -5.62 15.03 -2.41
CA TRP A 115 -6.69 14.61 -1.48
C TRP A 115 -7.92 14.04 -2.20
N GLY A 116 -8.20 14.48 -3.43
CA GLY A 116 -9.28 13.92 -4.26
C GLY A 116 -9.05 12.47 -4.72
N TYR A 117 -7.87 11.90 -4.52
CA TYR A 117 -7.58 10.48 -4.73
C TYR A 117 -7.49 9.68 -3.43
N ALA A 118 -7.24 10.32 -2.28
CA ALA A 118 -7.03 9.69 -0.98
C ALA A 118 -8.09 8.65 -0.56
N PRO A 119 -9.38 8.77 -0.92
CA PRO A 119 -10.36 7.72 -0.58
C PRO A 119 -10.04 6.35 -1.17
N VAL A 120 -9.35 6.26 -2.32
CA VAL A 120 -9.02 4.97 -2.97
C VAL A 120 -8.08 4.11 -2.13
N PRO A 121 -6.87 4.58 -1.73
CA PRO A 121 -5.96 3.80 -0.88
C PRO A 121 -6.43 3.66 0.57
N ILE A 122 -7.58 4.24 0.94
CA ILE A 122 -8.21 4.04 2.26
C ILE A 122 -9.31 2.98 2.15
N LEU A 123 -10.31 3.22 1.29
CA LEU A 123 -11.48 2.35 1.18
C LEU A 123 -11.14 1.02 0.51
N GLY A 124 -10.24 1.02 -0.48
CA GLY A 124 -9.81 -0.19 -1.19
C GLY A 124 -9.20 -1.21 -0.23
N PRO A 125 -8.18 -0.84 0.56
CA PRO A 125 -7.59 -1.75 1.52
C PRO A 125 -8.54 -2.18 2.65
N LEU A 126 -9.38 -1.28 3.16
CA LEU A 126 -10.38 -1.66 4.16
C LEU A 126 -11.36 -2.71 3.62
N ALA A 127 -11.86 -2.52 2.40
CA ALA A 127 -12.76 -3.46 1.77
C ALA A 127 -12.06 -4.79 1.44
N GLY A 128 -10.86 -4.75 0.85
CA GLY A 128 -10.08 -5.96 0.52
C GLY A 128 -9.73 -6.78 1.75
N GLY A 129 -9.30 -6.13 2.84
CA GLY A 129 -9.01 -6.80 4.11
C GLY A 129 -10.26 -7.39 4.77
N ALA A 130 -11.39 -6.69 4.75
CA ALA A 130 -12.66 -7.20 5.27
C ALA A 130 -13.14 -8.43 4.48
N LEU A 131 -13.06 -8.40 3.14
CA LEU A 131 -13.40 -9.52 2.28
C LEU A 131 -12.49 -10.72 2.53
N ALA A 132 -11.18 -10.52 2.65
CA ALA A 132 -10.25 -11.59 2.97
C ALA A 132 -10.53 -12.19 4.36
N GLY A 133 -10.78 -11.36 5.37
CA GLY A 133 -11.15 -11.83 6.71
C GLY A 133 -12.44 -12.65 6.72
N LEU A 134 -13.44 -12.25 5.92
CA LEU A 134 -14.67 -13.03 5.73
C LEU A 134 -14.38 -14.40 5.10
N VAL A 135 -13.59 -14.43 4.02
CA VAL A 135 -13.18 -15.68 3.38
C VAL A 135 -12.42 -16.58 4.35
N VAL A 136 -11.48 -16.01 5.11
CA VAL A 136 -10.72 -16.75 6.11
C VAL A 136 -11.65 -17.45 7.09
N LYS A 137 -12.66 -16.74 7.61
CA LYS A 137 -13.61 -17.27 8.59
C LYS A 137 -14.58 -18.33 8.02
N LEU A 138 -14.90 -18.26 6.73
CA LEU A 138 -15.88 -19.14 6.09
C LEU A 138 -15.25 -20.41 5.52
N VAL A 139 -13.97 -20.37 5.15
CA VAL A 139 -13.28 -21.45 4.43
C VAL A 139 -12.31 -22.22 5.34
N PHE A 140 -11.77 -21.58 6.38
CA PHE A 140 -10.79 -22.16 7.31
C PHE A 140 -11.29 -22.11 8.76
#